data_AF-U1R3A1-F1
#
_entry.id   AF-U1R3A1-F1
#
_cell.length_a   1.000
_cell.length_b   1.000
_cell.length_c   1.000
_cell.angle_alpha   90.00
_cell.angle_beta   90.00
_cell.angle_gamma   90.00
#
_symmetry.space_group_name_H-M   'P 1'
#
loop_
_entity.id
_entity.type
_entity.pdbx_description
1 polymer ?
#
loop_
_entity_poly.entity_id
_entity_poly.type
_entity_poly.pdbx_seq_one_letter_code
_entity_poly.pdbx_strand_id
1 'polypeptide(L)'
;SARDLPGLALAVVDEESDVSYFDCTGEPGFGGRTTTDLPRDVDATLLDDRAVCWAPPTRLYESAFYGNPVAGRDAAVVDALQLSLVEAAHLASRGAVGLDPEAVCERGRTVEGERFDRRLAVYRQLRDGGVVPKTGYKFGADFRTYDDVPSVEELPHSEALVRVVEPDHTFHPRELALDVRLAGGVRKRMTFALAERDVHGWVTVDRLTP
;
A
#
# COMPACT_ATOMS: atom_id res chain seq x y z
N SER A 1 3.56 -13.38 18.90
CA SER A 1 2.63 -12.73 17.96
C SER A 1 3.38 -11.66 17.17
N ALA A 2 2.83 -11.13 16.06
CA ALA A 2 3.44 -10.06 15.29
C ALA A 2 3.84 -8.85 16.15
N ARG A 3 3.00 -8.49 17.14
CA ARG A 3 3.25 -7.41 18.11
C ARG A 3 4.50 -7.59 18.97
N ASP A 4 4.98 -8.83 19.13
CA ASP A 4 6.11 -9.14 20.01
C ASP A 4 7.44 -9.19 19.26
N LEU A 5 7.42 -9.08 17.93
CA LEU A 5 8.63 -9.18 17.11
C LEU A 5 9.56 -7.97 17.17
N PRO A 6 9.09 -6.72 17.27
CA PRO A 6 9.98 -5.55 17.33
C PRO A 6 11.06 -5.66 18.42
N GLY A 7 12.30 -5.43 18.04
CA GLY A 7 13.48 -5.51 18.92
C GLY A 7 14.07 -6.91 19.06
N LEU A 8 13.57 -7.89 18.32
CA LEU A 8 14.09 -9.27 18.31
C LEU A 8 14.88 -9.58 17.04
N ALA A 9 15.89 -10.44 17.20
CA ALA A 9 16.50 -11.16 16.09
C ALA A 9 15.91 -12.58 16.02
N LEU A 10 15.41 -12.97 14.85
CA LEU A 10 14.89 -14.30 14.59
C LEU A 10 15.94 -15.16 13.90
N ALA A 11 16.11 -16.40 14.36
CA ALA A 11 16.87 -17.43 13.67
C ALA A 11 15.89 -18.48 13.12
N VAL A 12 15.79 -18.57 11.80
CA VAL A 12 14.95 -19.56 11.11
C VAL A 12 15.86 -20.64 10.56
N VAL A 13 15.60 -21.89 10.96
CA VAL A 13 16.32 -23.08 10.50
C VAL A 13 15.46 -23.79 9.47
N ASP A 14 16.02 -24.11 8.31
CA ASP A 14 15.32 -24.86 7.27
C ASP A 14 15.52 -26.38 7.40
N GLU A 15 14.96 -27.14 6.45
CA GLU A 15 15.06 -28.60 6.42
C GLU A 15 16.49 -29.14 6.23
N GLU A 16 17.43 -28.32 5.76
CA GLU A 16 18.83 -28.69 5.54
C GLU A 16 19.74 -28.27 6.72
N SER A 17 19.15 -27.77 7.81
CA SER A 17 19.85 -27.20 8.98
C SER A 17 20.58 -25.89 8.70
N ASP A 18 20.27 -25.22 7.59
CA ASP A 18 20.79 -23.88 7.29
C ASP A 18 20.02 -22.83 8.10
N VAL A 19 20.76 -21.87 8.66
CA VAL A 19 20.20 -20.82 9.53
C VAL A 19 20.18 -19.48 8.79
N SER A 20 18.99 -18.88 8.72
CA SER A 20 18.80 -17.49 8.29
C SER A 20 18.44 -16.61 9.48
N TYR A 21 19.16 -15.50 9.62
CA TYR A 21 18.91 -14.51 10.66
C TYR A 21 18.14 -13.31 10.11
N PHE A 22 17.18 -12.83 10.89
CA PHE A 22 16.34 -11.68 10.55
C PHE A 22 16.28 -10.72 11.71
N ASP A 23 16.46 -9.43 11.44
CA ASP A 23 16.24 -8.36 12.41
C ASP A 23 14.81 -7.83 12.27
N CYS A 24 14.13 -7.66 13.39
CA CYS A 24 12.74 -7.18 13.43
C CYS A 24 12.69 -5.83 14.14
N THR A 25 12.28 -4.78 13.43
CA THR A 25 12.15 -3.42 13.97
C THR A 25 10.68 -2.99 14.01
N GLY A 26 10.34 -2.10 14.96
CA GLY A 26 8.96 -1.61 15.15
C GLY A 26 8.64 -0.35 14.35
N GLU A 27 9.63 0.21 13.65
CA GLU A 27 9.48 1.44 12.88
C GLU A 27 9.66 1.13 11.40
N PRO A 28 8.70 1.49 10.53
CA PRO A 28 8.78 1.17 9.12
C PRO A 28 9.82 2.05 8.38
N GLY A 29 10.27 3.13 9.00
CA GLY A 29 11.30 4.03 8.45
C GLY A 29 10.87 4.77 7.19
N PHE A 30 9.57 5.01 7.00
CA PHE A 30 9.06 5.80 5.88
C PHE A 30 9.43 7.28 6.01
N GLY A 31 10.00 7.85 4.96
CA GLY A 31 10.38 9.26 4.87
C GLY A 31 9.55 10.04 3.86
N GLY A 32 8.22 9.87 3.91
CA GLY A 32 7.27 10.46 2.97
C GLY A 32 7.41 11.98 2.77
N ARG A 33 7.47 12.42 1.52
CA ARG A 33 7.63 13.83 1.12
C ARG A 33 6.66 14.27 0.03
N THR A 34 5.80 13.38 -0.45
CA THR A 34 4.84 13.71 -1.50
C THR A 34 3.66 14.49 -0.92
N THR A 35 3.63 15.79 -1.19
CA THR A 35 2.50 16.65 -0.86
C THR A 35 1.86 17.20 -2.13
N THR A 36 0.55 17.14 -2.27
CA THR A 36 -0.16 17.73 -3.41
C THR A 36 -1.56 18.16 -3.00
N ASP A 37 -1.98 19.34 -3.46
CA ASP A 37 -3.34 19.80 -3.29
C ASP A 37 -4.31 18.98 -4.14
N LEU A 38 -5.20 18.26 -3.47
CA LEU A 38 -6.23 17.47 -4.14
C LEU A 38 -7.25 18.39 -4.82
N PRO A 39 -7.80 17.99 -5.99
CA PRO A 39 -8.97 18.66 -6.55
C PRO A 39 -10.19 18.50 -5.64
N ARG A 40 -11.32 19.09 -6.04
CA ARG A 40 -12.61 18.94 -5.37
C ARG A 40 -13.63 18.34 -6.33
N ASP A 41 -14.44 17.43 -5.81
CA ASP A 41 -15.66 16.92 -6.46
C ASP A 41 -15.45 16.46 -7.91
N VAL A 42 -14.32 15.79 -8.19
CA VAL A 42 -14.07 15.20 -9.52
C VAL A 42 -15.14 14.16 -9.81
N ASP A 43 -15.79 14.27 -10.97
CA ASP A 43 -16.83 13.33 -11.38
C ASP A 43 -16.31 11.90 -11.43
N ALA A 44 -17.07 10.97 -10.87
CA ALA A 44 -16.68 9.58 -10.81
C ALA A 44 -17.86 8.63 -10.71
N THR A 45 -17.63 7.42 -11.20
CA THR A 45 -18.59 6.31 -11.13
C THR A 45 -18.00 5.17 -10.31
N LEU A 46 -18.74 4.71 -9.29
CA LEU A 46 -18.41 3.50 -8.54
C LEU A 46 -18.91 2.27 -9.32
N LEU A 47 -18.01 1.32 -9.56
CA LEU A 47 -18.28 0.04 -10.22
C LEU A 47 -18.14 -1.11 -9.22
N ASP A 48 -18.20 -2.35 -9.71
CA ASP A 48 -18.17 -3.56 -8.87
C ASP A 48 -16.90 -3.73 -8.05
N ASP A 49 -15.73 -3.49 -8.65
CA ASP A 49 -14.44 -3.73 -8.00
C ASP A 49 -13.48 -2.52 -8.06
N ARG A 50 -13.97 -1.38 -8.58
CA ARG A 50 -13.17 -0.17 -8.82
C ARG A 50 -14.06 1.08 -8.91
N ALA A 51 -13.44 2.24 -8.95
CA ALA A 51 -14.10 3.47 -9.38
C ALA A 51 -13.39 4.05 -10.61
N VAL A 52 -14.10 4.85 -11.39
CA VAL A 52 -13.57 5.55 -12.55
C VAL A 52 -13.82 7.04 -12.36
N CYS A 53 -12.76 7.84 -12.33
CA CYS A 53 -12.84 9.31 -12.37
C CYS A 53 -12.81 9.76 -13.82
N TRP A 54 -13.79 10.58 -14.22
CA TRP A 54 -13.94 11.09 -15.57
C TRP A 54 -13.31 12.46 -15.71
N ALA A 55 -12.60 12.69 -16.82
CA ALA A 55 -11.87 13.93 -17.11
C ALA A 55 -11.09 14.50 -15.90
N PRO A 56 -10.29 13.68 -15.19
CA PRO A 56 -9.62 14.12 -13.98
C PRO A 56 -8.53 15.16 -14.30
N PRO A 57 -8.28 16.15 -13.41
CA PRO A 57 -7.12 17.02 -13.55
C PRO A 57 -5.83 16.18 -13.60
N THR A 58 -4.92 16.48 -14.53
CA THR A 58 -3.71 15.66 -14.77
C THR A 58 -2.87 15.46 -13.50
N ARG A 59 -2.78 16.50 -12.65
CA ARG A 59 -2.10 16.48 -11.34
C ARG A 59 -2.54 15.33 -10.42
N LEU A 60 -3.78 14.84 -10.53
CA LEU A 60 -4.27 13.74 -9.69
C LEU A 60 -3.46 12.46 -9.93
N TYR A 61 -3.02 12.24 -11.17
CA TYR A 61 -2.12 11.15 -11.55
C TYR A 61 -0.66 11.59 -11.56
N GLU A 62 -0.33 12.67 -12.25
CA GLU A 62 1.05 13.10 -12.52
C GLU A 62 1.82 13.56 -11.28
N SER A 63 1.12 14.15 -10.30
CA SER A 63 1.74 14.73 -9.09
C SER A 63 1.30 14.04 -7.81
N ALA A 64 0.04 13.60 -7.73
CA ALA A 64 -0.50 12.93 -6.55
C ALA A 64 -0.49 11.39 -6.65
N PHE A 65 -0.15 10.86 -7.83
CA PHE A 65 0.07 9.43 -8.09
C PHE A 65 -1.13 8.53 -7.81
N TYR A 66 -2.36 9.07 -7.83
CA TYR A 66 -3.58 8.28 -7.68
C TYR A 66 -3.93 7.55 -8.97
N GLY A 67 -4.46 6.34 -8.83
CA GLY A 67 -5.09 5.61 -9.91
C GLY A 67 -4.16 5.12 -11.01
N ASN A 68 -4.77 4.69 -12.10
CA ASN A 68 -4.12 4.27 -13.32
C ASN A 68 -4.90 4.82 -14.54
N PRO A 69 -4.24 5.53 -15.47
CA PRO A 69 -4.89 6.04 -16.66
C PRO A 69 -5.57 4.92 -17.44
N VAL A 70 -6.80 5.17 -17.88
CA VAL A 70 -7.48 4.33 -18.84
C VAL A 70 -7.18 4.95 -20.21
N ALA A 71 -6.45 4.23 -21.06
CA ALA A 71 -6.15 4.72 -22.40
C ALA A 71 -7.45 4.98 -23.16
N GLY A 72 -7.67 6.24 -23.54
CA GLY A 72 -8.70 6.63 -24.49
C GLY A 72 -8.34 6.18 -25.91
N ARG A 73 -9.22 6.49 -26.88
CA ARG A 73 -8.92 6.24 -28.31
C ARG A 73 -7.72 7.07 -28.81
N ASP A 74 -7.43 8.20 -28.16
CA ASP A 74 -6.24 9.02 -28.38
C ASP A 74 -5.33 8.96 -27.15
N ALA A 75 -4.12 8.43 -27.32
CA ALA A 75 -3.17 8.18 -26.23
C ALA A 75 -2.61 9.46 -25.58
N ALA A 76 -2.93 10.64 -26.12
CA ALA A 76 -2.44 11.93 -25.63
C ALA A 76 -3.31 12.55 -24.52
N VAL A 77 -4.53 12.05 -24.29
CA VAL A 77 -5.45 12.59 -23.27
C VAL A 77 -5.87 11.45 -22.34
N VAL A 78 -5.67 11.65 -21.04
CA VAL A 78 -6.22 10.76 -20.01
C VAL A 78 -7.69 11.14 -19.81
N ASP A 79 -8.58 10.49 -20.57
CA ASP A 79 -10.03 10.73 -20.48
C ASP A 79 -10.64 10.21 -19.17
N ALA A 80 -9.97 9.22 -18.55
CA ALA A 80 -10.40 8.63 -17.31
C ALA A 80 -9.25 8.07 -16.50
N LEU A 81 -9.42 8.08 -15.18
CA LEU A 81 -8.50 7.49 -14.22
C LEU A 81 -9.22 6.41 -13.44
N GLN A 82 -8.72 5.17 -13.52
CA GLN A 82 -9.23 4.08 -12.72
C GLN A 82 -8.63 4.15 -11.32
N LEU A 83 -9.48 4.09 -10.30
CA LEU A 83 -9.10 4.01 -8.89
C LEU A 83 -9.43 2.62 -8.34
N SER A 84 -8.52 2.07 -7.52
CA SER A 84 -8.89 0.99 -6.61
C SER A 84 -9.93 1.47 -5.59
N LEU A 85 -10.70 0.55 -4.99
CA LEU A 85 -11.70 0.92 -3.97
C LEU A 85 -11.07 1.62 -2.75
N VAL A 86 -9.84 1.26 -2.39
CA VAL A 86 -9.09 1.91 -1.30
C VAL A 86 -8.70 3.36 -1.68
N GLU A 87 -8.21 3.58 -2.91
CA GLU A 87 -7.93 4.94 -3.42
C GLU A 87 -9.22 5.78 -3.49
N ALA A 88 -10.30 5.21 -4.00
CA ALA A 88 -11.59 5.87 -4.11
C ALA A 88 -12.16 6.24 -2.73
N ALA A 89 -12.14 5.34 -1.76
CA ALA A 89 -12.61 5.62 -0.40
C ALA A 89 -11.78 6.71 0.29
N HIS A 90 -10.46 6.73 0.08
CA HIS A 90 -9.61 7.81 0.57
C HIS A 90 -9.98 9.15 -0.08
N LEU A 91 -9.99 9.22 -1.42
CA LEU A 91 -10.26 10.46 -2.15
C LEU A 91 -11.68 11.00 -1.91
N ALA A 92 -12.68 10.13 -1.86
CA ALA A 92 -14.05 10.49 -1.49
C ALA A 92 -14.11 11.08 -0.08
N SER A 93 -13.46 10.45 0.91
CA SER A 93 -13.42 10.98 2.28
C SER A 93 -12.72 12.34 2.41
N ARG A 94 -11.86 12.69 1.44
CA ARG A 94 -11.21 14.00 1.34
C ARG A 94 -12.03 15.02 0.54
N GLY A 95 -13.18 14.64 -0.01
CA GLY A 95 -14.01 15.44 -0.90
C GLY A 95 -13.31 15.76 -2.24
N ALA A 96 -12.36 14.91 -2.66
CA ALA A 96 -11.63 15.10 -3.89
C ALA A 96 -12.33 14.49 -5.10
N VAL A 97 -13.10 13.43 -4.85
CA VAL A 97 -13.88 12.70 -5.85
C VAL A 97 -15.33 12.72 -5.40
N GLY A 98 -16.25 13.01 -6.33
CA GLY A 98 -17.69 13.14 -6.10
C GLY A 98 -18.41 11.81 -5.89
N LEU A 99 -17.93 11.00 -4.94
CA LEU A 99 -18.56 9.76 -4.51
C LEU A 99 -18.90 9.86 -3.02
N ASP A 100 -19.97 9.18 -2.61
CA ASP A 100 -20.27 8.99 -1.19
C ASP A 100 -19.20 8.05 -0.55
N PRO A 101 -18.41 8.53 0.42
CA PRO A 101 -17.38 7.70 1.06
C PRO A 101 -17.95 6.45 1.72
N GLU A 102 -19.17 6.50 2.26
CA GLU A 102 -19.79 5.37 2.94
C GLU A 102 -20.16 4.28 1.95
N ALA A 103 -20.82 4.63 0.84
CA ALA A 103 -21.13 3.71 -0.26
C ALA A 103 -19.87 3.04 -0.84
N VAL A 104 -18.76 3.79 -1.01
CA VAL A 104 -17.49 3.20 -1.48
C VAL A 104 -16.92 2.22 -0.46
N CYS A 105 -16.99 2.52 0.84
CA CYS A 105 -16.53 1.61 1.89
C CYS A 105 -17.39 0.34 1.97
N GLU A 106 -18.72 0.47 1.85
CA GLU A 106 -19.63 -0.69 1.78
C GLU A 106 -19.31 -1.58 0.57
N ARG A 107 -19.06 -0.97 -0.61
CA ARG A 107 -18.61 -1.71 -1.79
C ARG A 107 -17.27 -2.41 -1.55
N GLY A 108 -16.31 -1.72 -0.93
CA GLY A 108 -15.03 -2.29 -0.50
C GLY A 108 -15.17 -3.54 0.36
N ARG A 109 -16.01 -3.48 1.40
CA ARG A 109 -16.30 -4.62 2.28
C ARG A 109 -17.02 -5.75 1.55
N THR A 110 -17.89 -5.43 0.59
CA THR A 110 -18.55 -6.45 -0.24
C THR A 110 -17.54 -7.23 -1.08
N VAL A 111 -16.50 -6.57 -1.59
CA VAL A 111 -15.50 -7.18 -2.48
C VAL A 111 -14.38 -7.91 -1.71
N GLU A 112 -13.85 -7.29 -0.65
CA GLU A 112 -12.65 -7.78 0.05
C GLU A 112 -12.90 -8.22 1.50
N GLY A 113 -14.13 -8.10 2.00
CA GLY A 113 -14.48 -8.38 3.39
C GLY A 113 -13.77 -7.46 4.38
N GLU A 114 -13.47 -7.98 5.56
CA GLU A 114 -12.78 -7.25 6.65
C GLU A 114 -11.35 -6.83 6.29
N ARG A 115 -10.76 -7.40 5.24
CA ARG A 115 -9.45 -6.97 4.74
C ARG A 115 -9.50 -5.54 4.18
N PHE A 116 -10.65 -5.11 3.65
CA PHE A 116 -10.80 -3.78 3.09
C PHE A 116 -10.50 -2.68 4.11
N ASP A 117 -11.14 -2.75 5.29
CA ASP A 117 -11.01 -1.71 6.32
C ASP A 117 -9.56 -1.63 6.83
N ARG A 118 -8.90 -2.77 7.01
CA ARG A 118 -7.46 -2.87 7.36
C ARG A 118 -6.58 -2.19 6.33
N ARG A 119 -6.77 -2.53 5.06
CA ARG A 119 -6.01 -1.93 3.95
C ARG A 119 -6.27 -0.43 3.83
N LEU A 120 -7.50 0.02 4.06
CA LEU A 120 -7.87 1.43 4.00
C LEU A 120 -7.25 2.23 5.15
N ALA A 121 -7.21 1.69 6.36
CA ALA A 121 -6.54 2.31 7.51
C ALA A 121 -5.05 2.53 7.22
N VAL A 122 -4.36 1.49 6.74
CA VAL A 122 -2.94 1.54 6.38
C VAL A 122 -2.69 2.50 5.21
N TYR A 123 -3.52 2.43 4.18
CA TYR A 123 -3.43 3.34 3.03
C TYR A 123 -3.54 4.80 3.44
N ARG A 124 -4.51 5.12 4.31
CA ARG A 124 -4.70 6.48 4.86
C ARG A 124 -3.48 6.92 5.66
N GLN A 125 -2.97 6.10 6.57
CA GLN A 125 -1.78 6.47 7.36
C GLN A 125 -0.56 6.73 6.47
N LEU A 126 -0.35 5.91 5.44
CA LEU A 126 0.73 6.12 4.47
C LEU A 126 0.56 7.45 3.73
N ARG A 127 -0.64 7.71 3.18
CA ARG A 127 -0.95 8.96 2.46
C ARG A 127 -0.80 10.19 3.35
N ASP A 128 -1.27 10.11 4.59
CA ASP A 128 -1.21 11.20 5.56
C ASP A 128 0.24 11.49 5.98
N GLY A 129 1.11 10.47 5.95
CA GLY A 129 2.56 10.60 6.12
C GLY A 129 3.32 11.01 4.85
N GLY A 130 2.63 11.39 3.76
CA GLY A 130 3.28 11.80 2.51
C GLY A 130 3.91 10.66 1.70
N VAL A 131 3.60 9.40 2.05
CA VAL A 131 4.04 8.21 1.33
C VAL A 131 3.02 7.89 0.24
N VAL A 132 3.50 7.45 -0.92
CA VAL A 132 2.65 7.02 -2.04
C VAL A 132 2.52 5.50 -2.04
N PRO A 133 1.40 4.91 -1.57
CA PRO A 133 1.11 3.50 -1.78
C PRO A 133 0.57 3.25 -3.20
N LYS A 134 1.18 2.31 -3.92
CA LYS A 134 0.61 1.68 -5.13
C LYS A 134 0.39 0.21 -4.88
N THR A 135 -0.38 -0.46 -5.75
CA THR A 135 -0.64 -1.91 -5.61
C THR A 135 0.65 -2.74 -5.51
N GLY A 136 0.73 -3.56 -4.47
CA GLY A 136 1.81 -4.53 -4.25
C GLY A 136 1.57 -5.87 -4.93
N TYR A 137 0.48 -6.04 -5.68
CA TYR A 137 0.00 -7.32 -6.20
C TYR A 137 1.07 -8.14 -6.93
N LYS A 138 1.91 -7.50 -7.76
CA LYS A 138 3.00 -8.16 -8.49
C LYS A 138 4.10 -8.76 -7.59
N PHE A 139 4.10 -8.43 -6.31
CA PHE A 139 5.04 -8.87 -5.30
C PHE A 139 4.35 -9.60 -4.14
N GLY A 140 3.10 -10.04 -4.30
CA GLY A 140 2.36 -10.72 -3.21
C GLY A 140 2.09 -9.84 -1.98
N ALA A 141 2.22 -8.52 -2.11
CA ALA A 141 2.00 -7.55 -1.04
C ALA A 141 0.73 -6.72 -1.29
N ASP A 142 0.19 -6.09 -0.24
CA ASP A 142 -0.93 -5.16 -0.39
C ASP A 142 -0.49 -3.89 -1.10
N PHE A 143 0.65 -3.35 -0.68
CA PHE A 143 1.21 -2.12 -1.23
C PHE A 143 2.70 -2.26 -1.53
N ARG A 144 3.13 -1.50 -2.53
CA ARG A 144 4.51 -1.04 -2.66
C ARG A 144 4.50 0.46 -2.42
N THR A 145 5.44 0.95 -1.64
CA THR A 145 5.45 2.36 -1.21
C THR A 145 6.57 3.13 -1.86
N TYR A 146 6.37 4.44 -1.97
CA TYR A 146 7.35 5.41 -2.42
C TYR A 146 7.37 6.57 -1.44
N ASP A 147 8.55 6.89 -0.91
CA ASP A 147 8.70 7.97 0.07
C ASP A 147 8.77 9.32 -0.63
N ASP A 148 9.34 9.36 -1.83
CA ASP A 148 9.48 10.57 -2.61
C ASP A 148 9.41 10.24 -4.09
N VAL A 149 8.45 10.84 -4.79
CA VAL A 149 8.27 10.64 -6.22
C VAL A 149 8.30 12.00 -6.90
N PRO A 150 9.40 12.33 -7.62
CA PRO A 150 9.54 13.63 -8.27
C PRO A 150 8.62 13.75 -9.49
N SER A 151 8.40 12.67 -10.24
CA SER A 151 7.48 12.62 -11.38
C SER A 151 7.04 11.18 -11.70
N VAL A 152 5.97 11.01 -12.48
CA VAL A 152 5.53 9.69 -12.97
C VAL A 152 6.54 9.07 -13.94
N GLU A 153 7.27 9.90 -14.69
CA GLU A 153 8.28 9.48 -15.66
C GLU A 153 9.56 8.97 -14.98
N GLU A 154 9.83 9.45 -13.77
CA GLU A 154 10.98 9.09 -12.95
C GLU A 154 10.53 8.41 -11.64
N LEU A 155 9.53 7.51 -11.73
CA LEU A 155 9.16 6.71 -10.56
C LEU A 155 10.39 5.94 -10.06
N PRO A 156 10.89 6.23 -8.84
CA PRO A 156 12.03 5.51 -8.31
C PRO A 156 11.69 4.04 -8.09
N HIS A 157 12.66 3.21 -7.76
CA HIS A 157 12.33 1.88 -7.27
C HIS A 157 11.62 2.01 -5.92
N SER A 158 10.42 1.42 -5.79
CA SER A 158 9.72 1.39 -4.49
C SER A 158 10.64 0.88 -3.38
N GLU A 159 10.50 1.44 -2.19
CA GLU A 159 11.44 1.32 -1.09
C GLU A 159 11.04 0.16 -0.17
N ALA A 160 9.74 -0.05 -0.01
CA ALA A 160 9.19 -1.13 0.80
C ALA A 160 8.01 -1.85 0.12
N LEU A 161 7.83 -3.10 0.51
CA LEU A 161 6.61 -3.87 0.33
C LEU A 161 5.88 -3.90 1.68
N VAL A 162 4.59 -3.56 1.65
CA VAL A 162 3.73 -3.56 2.83
C VAL A 162 2.70 -4.68 2.70
N ARG A 163 2.71 -5.62 3.64
CA ARG A 163 1.60 -6.56 3.87
C ARG A 163 0.79 -6.10 5.07
N VAL A 164 -0.53 -6.12 4.94
CA VAL A 164 -1.45 -5.75 6.02
C VAL A 164 -1.95 -7.02 6.70
N VAL A 165 -1.71 -7.14 8.00
CA VAL A 165 -2.09 -8.30 8.81
C VAL A 165 -2.85 -7.86 10.05
N GLU A 166 -3.58 -8.78 10.66
CA GLU A 166 -4.21 -8.52 11.96
C GLU A 166 -3.17 -8.31 13.06
N PRO A 167 -3.50 -7.56 14.12
CA PRO A 167 -2.52 -7.28 15.16
C PRO A 167 -2.09 -8.49 15.97
N ASP A 168 -2.92 -9.52 16.06
CA ASP A 168 -2.62 -10.79 16.71
C ASP A 168 -2.02 -11.84 15.76
N HIS A 169 -1.77 -11.47 14.49
CA HIS A 169 -1.24 -12.37 13.47
C HIS A 169 0.00 -13.13 13.95
N THR A 170 0.03 -14.43 13.66
CA THR A 170 1.15 -15.31 13.99
C THR A 170 1.83 -15.75 12.70
N PHE A 171 3.10 -15.39 12.56
CA PHE A 171 3.89 -15.74 11.39
C PHE A 171 4.36 -17.19 11.46
N HIS A 172 4.15 -17.94 10.37
CA HIS A 172 4.87 -19.18 10.16
C HIS A 172 6.31 -18.85 9.71
N PRO A 173 7.37 -19.37 10.37
CA PRO A 173 8.76 -18.98 10.08
C PRO A 173 9.15 -19.07 8.61
N ARG A 174 8.71 -20.15 7.93
CA ARG A 174 8.94 -20.34 6.49
C ARG A 174 8.27 -19.27 5.63
N GLU A 175 7.05 -18.85 5.97
CA GLU A 175 6.33 -17.84 5.20
C GLU A 175 6.99 -16.47 5.36
N LEU A 176 7.36 -16.12 6.59
CA LEU A 176 8.12 -14.90 6.87
C LEU A 176 9.44 -14.86 6.10
N ALA A 177 10.19 -15.97 6.09
CA ALA A 177 11.45 -16.06 5.33
C ALA A 177 11.22 -15.89 3.82
N LEU A 178 10.12 -16.42 3.27
CA LEU A 178 9.75 -16.25 1.86
C LEU A 178 9.39 -14.80 1.53
N ASP A 179 8.63 -14.11 2.38
CA ASP A 179 8.31 -12.70 2.22
C ASP A 179 9.57 -11.82 2.21
N VAL A 180 10.46 -12.03 3.18
CA VAL A 180 11.71 -11.27 3.29
C VAL A 180 12.62 -11.57 2.09
N ARG A 181 12.69 -12.83 1.65
CA ARG A 181 13.48 -13.21 0.46
C ARG A 181 12.93 -12.59 -0.82
N LEU A 182 11.61 -12.56 -0.98
CA LEU A 182 10.95 -11.92 -2.11
C LEU A 182 11.27 -10.43 -2.16
N ALA A 183 11.09 -9.74 -1.03
CA ALA A 183 11.41 -8.32 -0.91
C ALA A 183 12.90 -8.04 -1.21
N GLY A 184 13.80 -8.82 -0.61
CA GLY A 184 15.25 -8.71 -0.85
C GLY A 184 15.63 -8.97 -2.31
N GLY A 185 15.00 -9.94 -2.97
CA GLY A 185 15.23 -10.25 -4.39
C GLY A 185 14.87 -9.10 -5.34
N VAL A 186 13.92 -8.24 -4.94
CA VAL A 186 13.54 -7.02 -5.69
C VAL A 186 14.12 -5.74 -5.09
N ARG A 187 15.10 -5.88 -4.17
CA ARG A 187 15.79 -4.79 -3.46
C ARG A 187 14.82 -3.85 -2.74
N LYS A 188 13.89 -4.42 -1.98
CA LYS A 188 12.89 -3.71 -1.15
C LYS A 188 12.93 -4.23 0.27
N ARG A 189 12.50 -3.37 1.19
CA ARG A 189 12.27 -3.75 2.58
C ARG A 189 10.95 -4.50 2.73
N MET A 190 10.91 -5.54 3.55
CA MET A 190 9.65 -6.19 3.90
C MET A 190 9.07 -5.55 5.16
N THR A 191 7.83 -5.07 5.09
CA THR A 191 7.15 -4.39 6.21
C THR A 191 5.73 -4.94 6.37
N PHE A 192 5.34 -5.18 7.61
CA PHE A 192 4.01 -5.63 8.00
C PHE A 192 3.31 -4.52 8.77
N ALA A 193 2.15 -4.10 8.29
CA ALA A 193 1.27 -3.19 9.00
C ALA A 193 0.28 -4.00 9.84
N LEU A 194 0.25 -3.75 11.14
CA LEU A 194 -0.66 -4.42 12.07
C LEU A 194 -1.92 -3.58 12.20
N ALA A 195 -3.01 -3.99 11.56
CA ALA A 195 -4.20 -3.15 11.45
C ALA A 195 -5.51 -3.93 11.64
N GLU A 196 -6.52 -3.24 12.16
CA GLU A 196 -7.93 -3.62 12.14
C GLU A 196 -8.73 -2.52 11.45
N ARG A 197 -9.40 -1.65 12.21
CA ARG A 197 -9.96 -0.39 11.69
C ARG A 197 -8.99 0.78 11.79
N ASP A 198 -8.00 0.64 12.67
CA ASP A 198 -6.88 1.55 12.86
C ASP A 198 -5.56 0.78 12.74
N VAL A 199 -4.46 1.51 12.58
CA VAL A 199 -3.13 0.91 12.59
C VAL A 199 -2.59 0.88 14.02
N HIS A 200 -2.25 -0.32 14.48
CA HIS A 200 -1.80 -0.59 15.84
C HIS A 200 -0.27 -0.71 15.97
N GLY A 201 0.43 -0.81 14.85
CA GLY A 201 1.89 -0.93 14.84
C GLY A 201 2.43 -1.40 13.50
N TRP A 202 3.75 -1.49 13.44
CA TRP A 202 4.49 -1.92 12.28
C TRP A 202 5.55 -2.94 12.70
N VAL A 203 5.87 -3.86 11.79
CA VAL A 203 7.01 -4.76 11.94
C VAL A 203 7.76 -4.76 10.63
N THR A 204 9.00 -4.33 10.64
CA THR A 204 9.89 -4.37 9.49
C THR A 204 10.91 -5.46 9.71
N VAL A 205 11.07 -6.33 8.71
CA VAL A 205 11.92 -7.52 8.83
C VAL A 205 12.96 -7.52 7.73
N ASP A 206 14.22 -7.48 8.15
CA ASP A 206 15.38 -7.42 7.27
C ASP A 206 16.28 -8.63 7.48
N ARG A 207 16.84 -9.16 6.40
CA ARG A 207 17.79 -10.28 6.50
C ARG A 207 19.13 -9.76 7.02
N LEU A 208 19.60 -10.35 8.11
CA LEU A 208 20.95 -10.11 8.60
C LEU A 208 21.93 -10.94 7.76
N THR A 209 22.87 -10.24 7.12
CA THR A 209 24.01 -10.88 6.48
C THR A 209 25.18 -10.81 7.47
N PRO A 210 25.81 -11.94 7.83
CA PRO A 210 26.99 -11.96 8.69
C PRO A 210 28.16 -11.13 8.16
#